data_AF-A0A1A9VW67-F1
#
_entry.id   AF-A0A1A9VW67-F1
#
_cell.length_a   1.000
_cell.length_b   1.000
_cell.length_c   1.000
_cell.angle_alpha   90.00
_cell.angle_beta   90.00
_cell.angle_gamma   90.00
#
_symmetry.space_group_name_H-M   'P 1'
#
loop_
_entity.id
_entity.type
_entity.pdbx_description
1 polymer ?
#
loop_
_entity_poly.entity_id
_entity_poly.type
_entity_poly.pdbx_seq_one_letter_code
_entity_poly.pdbx_strand_id
1 'polypeptide(L)'
;MITFPFDFHAGFNHCFNCAETTNFAMERWIEYGKHSNQCTCNDNVVKIPMNAFVKRFQPERYQDWLAGTDYGQHSAFLPNAVAPSPLALSLEVLDNRSNENAYLCFIHLDLLLIVGRCASFTL
;
A
#
# COMPACT_ATOMS: atom_id res chain seq x y z
N MET A 1 -16.24 1.91 10.95
CA MET A 1 -15.42 0.69 10.99
C MET A 1 -14.03 1.04 10.50
N ILE A 2 -12.97 0.54 11.14
CA ILE A 2 -11.58 0.68 10.65
C ILE A 2 -11.05 -0.73 10.43
N THR A 3 -10.52 -0.99 9.24
CA THR A 3 -9.91 -2.26 8.85
C THR A 3 -8.41 -2.07 8.76
N PHE A 4 -7.64 -2.96 9.38
CA PHE A 4 -6.18 -2.83 9.44
C PHE A 4 -5.51 -3.46 8.20
N PRO A 5 -4.24 -3.10 7.91
CA PRO A 5 -3.49 -3.70 6.81
C PRO A 5 -3.44 -5.22 6.94
N PHE A 6 -3.70 -5.93 5.82
CA PHE A 6 -3.72 -7.39 5.74
C PHE A 6 -4.84 -8.08 6.55
N ASP A 7 -5.85 -7.32 6.99
CA ASP A 7 -7.01 -7.86 7.70
C ASP A 7 -8.17 -8.14 6.73
N PHE A 8 -8.52 -9.42 6.59
CA PHE A 8 -9.62 -9.84 5.74
C PHE A 8 -10.96 -9.61 6.43
N HIS A 9 -11.89 -8.97 5.74
CA HIS A 9 -13.21 -8.67 6.26
C HIS A 9 -14.30 -8.92 5.20
N ALA A 10 -15.47 -9.33 5.68
CA ALA A 10 -16.68 -9.54 4.88
C ALA A 10 -17.91 -9.18 5.72
N GLY A 11 -19.03 -8.86 5.08
CA GLY A 11 -20.25 -8.46 5.76
C GLY A 11 -21.45 -8.40 4.82
N PHE A 12 -22.61 -8.05 5.38
CA PHE A 12 -23.86 -7.90 4.65
C PHE A 12 -24.65 -6.70 5.20
N ASN A 13 -25.50 -6.12 4.37
CA ASN A 13 -26.42 -5.05 4.77
C ASN A 13 -27.75 -5.67 5.21
N HIS A 14 -28.28 -5.26 6.37
CA HIS A 14 -29.58 -5.74 6.85
C HIS A 14 -30.77 -5.08 6.17
N CYS A 15 -30.67 -3.78 5.92
CA CYS A 15 -31.72 -2.92 5.37
C CYS A 15 -31.09 -1.85 4.45
N PHE A 16 -31.93 -1.04 3.80
CA PHE A 16 -31.49 0.12 3.01
C PHE A 16 -30.56 1.04 3.83
N ASN A 17 -29.39 1.36 3.28
CA ASN A 17 -28.40 2.23 3.92
C ASN A 17 -27.55 2.99 2.89
N CYS A 18 -26.71 3.90 3.41
CA CYS A 18 -25.71 4.62 2.64
C CYS A 18 -24.40 4.63 3.45
N ALA A 19 -23.30 4.22 2.82
CA ALA A 19 -21.98 4.19 3.45
C ALA A 19 -20.92 4.80 2.53
N GLU A 20 -20.06 5.62 3.13
CA GLU A 20 -18.87 6.17 2.49
C GLU A 20 -17.62 5.54 3.09
N THR A 21 -16.66 5.21 2.23
CA THR A 21 -15.37 4.65 2.64
C THR A 21 -14.21 5.23 1.83
N THR A 22 -13.05 5.27 2.46
CA THR A 22 -11.78 5.68 1.86
C THR A 22 -10.64 4.87 2.47
N ASN A 23 -9.58 4.65 1.70
CA ASN A 23 -8.35 4.04 2.20
C ASN A 23 -7.37 5.12 2.64
N PHE A 24 -6.70 4.89 3.76
CA PHE A 24 -5.63 5.73 4.27
C PHE A 24 -4.47 4.89 4.79
N ALA A 25 -3.30 5.50 4.98
CA ALA A 25 -2.14 4.86 5.60
C ALA A 25 -1.40 5.73 6.58
N MET A 26 -0.64 5.03 7.41
CA MET A 26 0.41 5.52 8.29
C MET A 26 1.75 4.89 7.84
N GLU A 27 2.88 5.35 8.36
CA GLU A 27 4.22 4.82 8.01
C GLU A 27 4.32 3.30 8.16
N ARG A 28 3.64 2.72 9.17
CA ARG A 28 3.59 1.26 9.37
C ARG A 28 3.05 0.49 8.16
N TRP A 29 2.18 1.09 7.34
CA TRP A 29 1.62 0.46 6.15
C TRP A 29 2.67 0.21 5.06
N ILE A 30 3.79 0.95 5.03
CA ILE A 30 4.81 0.84 3.98
C ILE A 30 5.35 -0.59 3.89
N GLU A 31 5.57 -1.23 5.04
CA GLU A 31 5.99 -2.63 5.10
C GLU A 31 4.97 -3.58 4.45
N TYR A 32 3.67 -3.34 4.67
CA TYR A 32 2.60 -4.11 4.04
C TYR A 32 2.48 -3.85 2.55
N GLY A 33 2.65 -2.60 2.11
CA GLY A 33 2.63 -2.22 0.70
C GLY A 33 3.74 -2.92 -0.09
N LYS A 34 4.97 -2.92 0.46
CA LYS A 34 6.14 -3.64 -0.09
C LYS A 34 5.88 -5.13 -0.29
N HIS A 35 5.15 -5.77 0.63
CA HIS A 35 4.87 -7.21 0.62
C HIS A 35 3.52 -7.59 0.01
N SER A 36 2.81 -6.64 -0.61
CA SER A 36 1.47 -6.88 -1.12
C SER A 36 1.48 -7.80 -2.36
N ASN A 37 0.70 -8.88 -2.31
CA ASN A 37 0.47 -9.73 -3.48
C ASN A 37 -0.58 -9.06 -4.37
N GLN A 38 -0.16 -8.56 -5.53
CA GLN A 38 -1.04 -7.89 -6.50
C GLN A 38 -1.72 -8.94 -7.41
N CYS A 39 -3.01 -8.74 -7.78
CA CYS A 39 -3.61 -9.57 -8.84
C CYS A 39 -2.90 -9.26 -10.18
N THR A 40 -2.55 -10.33 -10.88
CA THR A 40 -1.99 -10.33 -12.25
C THR A 40 -3.04 -10.71 -13.29
N CYS A 41 -4.28 -10.89 -12.84
CA CYS A 41 -5.42 -11.39 -13.58
C CYS A 41 -6.17 -10.30 -14.36
N ASN A 42 -5.96 -9.03 -14.04
CA ASN A 42 -6.64 -7.88 -14.62
C ASN A 42 -5.71 -6.66 -14.56
N ASP A 43 -5.65 -5.89 -15.63
CA ASP A 43 -4.82 -4.68 -15.72
C ASP A 43 -5.46 -3.47 -15.02
N ASN A 44 -6.78 -3.48 -14.80
CA ASN A 44 -7.54 -2.42 -14.13
C ASN A 44 -7.57 -2.58 -12.60
N VAL A 45 -6.51 -3.13 -12.01
CA VAL A 45 -6.35 -3.21 -10.56
C VAL A 45 -5.59 -2.00 -10.04
N VAL A 46 -5.86 -1.62 -8.80
CA VAL A 46 -5.10 -0.56 -8.13
C VAL A 46 -3.70 -1.07 -7.82
N LYS A 47 -2.69 -0.44 -8.43
CA LYS A 47 -1.27 -0.65 -8.13
C LYS A 47 -0.67 0.67 -7.69
N ILE A 48 0.01 0.66 -6.55
CA ILE A 48 0.56 1.87 -5.94
C ILE A 48 2.07 1.67 -5.87
N PRO A 49 2.85 2.45 -6.63
CA PRO A 49 4.30 2.29 -6.64
C PRO A 49 4.86 2.64 -5.27
N MET A 50 5.62 1.71 -4.67
CA MET A 50 6.12 1.90 -3.30
C MET A 50 7.33 2.86 -3.22
N ASN A 51 7.94 3.20 -4.36
CA ASN A 51 9.17 3.98 -4.43
C ASN A 51 9.09 5.30 -3.65
N ALA A 52 8.10 6.14 -3.95
CA ALA A 52 7.95 7.45 -3.31
C ALA A 52 7.84 7.34 -1.78
N PHE A 53 7.18 6.29 -1.28
CA PHE A 53 7.00 6.05 0.15
C PHE A 53 8.30 5.57 0.81
N VAL A 54 8.97 4.58 0.23
CA VAL A 54 10.24 4.06 0.78
C VAL A 54 11.32 5.13 0.75
N LYS A 55 11.46 5.86 -0.37
CA LYS A 55 12.41 6.97 -0.51
C LYS A 55 12.18 8.08 0.51
N ARG A 56 10.91 8.39 0.84
CA ARG A 56 10.56 9.48 1.76
C ARG A 56 10.64 9.09 3.24
N PHE A 57 10.13 7.92 3.60
CA PHE A 57 9.91 7.50 4.98
C PHE A 57 10.89 6.43 5.48
N GLN A 58 11.63 5.76 4.58
CA GLN A 58 12.67 4.77 4.90
C GLN A 58 13.94 5.00 4.04
N PRO A 59 14.48 6.24 3.98
CA PRO A 59 15.57 6.58 3.07
C PRO A 59 16.83 5.74 3.29
N GLU A 60 17.08 5.30 4.53
CA GLU A 60 18.21 4.46 4.92
C GLU A 60 18.12 3.04 4.36
N ARG A 61 16.90 2.52 4.13
CA ARG A 61 16.66 1.18 3.56
C ARG A 61 16.37 1.22 2.06
N TYR A 62 16.27 2.39 1.46
CA TYR A 62 15.84 2.56 0.07
C TYR A 62 16.77 1.85 -0.93
N GLN A 63 18.08 1.95 -0.75
CA GLN A 63 19.05 1.29 -1.64
C GLN A 63 19.01 -0.23 -1.49
N ASP A 64 18.93 -0.73 -0.26
CA ASP A 64 18.80 -2.15 0.02
C ASP A 64 17.49 -2.72 -0.53
N TRP A 65 16.41 -1.94 -0.46
CA TRP A 65 15.11 -2.31 -1.00
C TRP A 65 15.14 -2.42 -2.54
N LEU A 66 15.75 -1.45 -3.22
CA LEU A 66 15.97 -1.52 -4.66
C LEU A 66 16.83 -2.72 -5.07
N ALA A 67 17.82 -3.08 -4.25
CA ALA A 67 18.70 -4.22 -4.48
C ALA A 67 18.07 -5.57 -4.09
N GLY A 68 16.89 -5.58 -3.46
CA GLY A 68 16.25 -6.81 -2.94
C GLY A 68 16.95 -7.40 -1.72
N THR A 69 17.76 -6.60 -1.03
CA THR A 69 18.51 -6.96 0.18
C THR A 69 17.93 -6.34 1.45
N ASP A 70 16.74 -5.74 1.37
CA ASP A 70 16.00 -5.21 2.53
C ASP A 70 15.34 -6.34 3.33
N TYR A 71 16.10 -6.95 4.26
CA TYR A 71 15.60 -7.97 5.18
C TYR A 71 15.07 -7.34 6.46
N GLY A 72 13.84 -7.68 6.83
CA GLY A 72 13.23 -7.16 8.06
C GLY A 72 12.19 -8.10 8.64
N GLN A 73 11.89 -7.90 9.93
CA GLN A 73 10.75 -8.53 10.56
C GLN A 73 9.48 -7.74 10.21
N HIS A 74 8.61 -8.33 9.41
CA HIS A 74 7.30 -7.75 9.10
C HIS A 74 6.27 -8.19 10.17
N SER A 75 5.40 -7.29 10.62
CA SER A 75 4.44 -7.60 11.68
C SER A 75 3.37 -8.64 11.29
N ALA A 76 3.20 -8.93 10.00
CA ALA A 76 2.34 -10.02 9.54
C ALA A 76 3.05 -11.37 9.40
N PHE A 77 4.37 -11.44 9.59
CA PHE A 77 5.09 -12.72 9.63
C PHE A 77 5.06 -13.31 11.04
N LEU A 78 5.37 -14.61 11.13
CA LEU A 78 5.54 -15.32 12.40
C LEU A 78 6.59 -14.61 13.27
N PRO A 79 6.49 -14.71 14.61
CA PRO A 79 7.52 -14.20 15.50
C PRO A 79 8.89 -14.74 15.09
N ASN A 80 9.86 -13.86 14.86
CA ASN A 80 11.23 -14.14 14.40
C ASN A 80 11.41 -14.52 12.91
N ALA A 81 10.34 -14.50 12.11
CA ALA A 81 10.49 -14.66 10.66
C ALA A 81 11.04 -13.35 10.06
N VAL A 82 12.23 -13.46 9.48
CA VAL A 82 12.87 -12.40 8.68
C VAL A 82 12.76 -12.81 7.22
N ALA A 83 12.15 -11.96 6.41
CA ALA A 83 12.07 -12.16 4.96
C ALA A 83 12.58 -10.89 4.25
N PRO A 84 13.18 -11.03 3.06
CA PRO A 84 13.45 -9.87 2.24
C PRO A 84 12.13 -9.29 1.76
N SER A 85 12.03 -7.97 1.76
CA SER A 85 11.00 -7.29 0.99
C SER A 85 11.05 -7.78 -0.46
N PRO A 86 9.90 -8.07 -1.11
CA PRO A 86 9.86 -8.38 -2.53
C PRO A 86 10.65 -7.33 -3.30
N LEU A 87 11.41 -7.80 -4.28
CA LEU A 87 12.16 -6.94 -5.18
C LEU A 87 11.17 -5.92 -5.77
N ALA A 88 11.54 -4.63 -5.76
CA ALA A 88 10.82 -3.65 -6.55
C ALA A 88 10.77 -4.17 -8.00
N LEU A 89 9.58 -4.56 -8.46
CA LEU A 89 9.41 -5.10 -9.81
C LEU A 89 10.03 -4.11 -10.79
N SER A 90 10.84 -4.59 -11.73
CA SER A 90 11.61 -3.76 -12.67
C SER A 90 10.75 -2.74 -13.45
N LEU A 91 9.45 -3.00 -13.58
CA LEU A 91 8.48 -2.12 -14.21
C LEU A 91 8.10 -0.89 -13.33
N GLU A 92 8.12 -1.00 -12.01
CA GLU A 92 7.86 0.14 -11.10
C GLU A 92 9.03 1.13 -11.10
N VAL A 93 10.26 0.65 -11.31
CA VAL A 93 11.47 1.49 -11.39
C VAL A 93 11.46 2.33 -12.68
N LEU A 94 10.94 1.78 -13.78
CA LEU A 94 10.92 2.43 -15.10
C LEU A 94 9.83 3.51 -15.26
N ASP A 95 8.72 3.43 -14.53
CA ASP A 95 7.63 4.42 -14.56
C ASP A 95 7.95 5.71 -13.75
N ASN A 96 9.00 5.70 -12.91
CA ASN A 96 9.37 6.82 -12.03
C ASN A 96 9.79 8.12 -12.71
N ARG A 97 9.99 8.16 -14.04
CA ARG A 97 10.32 9.43 -14.71
C ARG A 97 9.12 10.36 -14.91
N SER A 98 7.89 9.88 -14.76
CA SER A 98 6.69 10.67 -15.06
C SER A 98 5.90 11.14 -13.83
N ASN A 99 6.08 10.54 -12.65
CA ASN A 99 5.03 10.61 -11.62
C ASN A 99 5.47 10.87 -10.15
N GLU A 100 6.71 11.31 -9.90
CA GLU A 100 7.12 11.70 -8.53
C GLU A 100 6.17 12.77 -7.94
N ASN A 101 5.61 13.66 -8.77
CA ASN A 101 4.76 14.77 -8.32
C ASN A 101 3.28 14.43 -8.05
N ALA A 102 2.72 13.37 -8.63
CA ALA A 102 1.28 13.10 -8.49
C ALA A 102 0.91 12.49 -7.12
N TYR A 103 1.80 11.68 -6.55
CA TYR A 103 1.60 11.09 -5.23
C TYR A 103 2.05 12.02 -4.10
N LEU A 104 2.97 12.97 -4.39
CA LEU A 104 3.42 13.98 -3.43
C LEU A 104 2.29 14.94 -2.99
N CYS A 105 1.28 15.17 -3.82
CA CYS A 105 0.13 16.01 -3.45
C CYS A 105 -0.73 15.41 -2.31
N PHE A 106 -0.58 14.12 -2.01
CA PHE A 106 -1.32 13.42 -0.94
C PHE A 106 -0.50 13.19 0.34
N ILE A 107 0.78 13.58 0.37
CA ILE A 107 1.74 13.30 1.46
C ILE A 107 1.81 14.46 2.49
N HIS A 108 0.91 15.45 2.43
CA HIS A 108 1.05 16.71 3.19
C HIS A 108 0.27 16.79 4.52
N LEU A 109 -0.42 15.74 4.92
CA LEU A 109 -1.10 15.60 6.22
C LEU A 109 -0.69 14.25 6.80
N ASP A 110 -0.50 14.14 8.12
CA ASP A 110 -0.05 12.92 8.85
C ASP A 110 -0.96 11.66 8.66
N LEU A 111 -1.96 11.75 7.78
CA LEU A 111 -2.80 10.68 7.26
C LEU A 111 -2.70 10.66 5.74
N LEU A 112 -1.98 9.67 5.20
CA LEU A 112 -1.84 9.48 3.76
C LEU A 112 -3.16 8.99 3.17
N LEU A 113 -3.84 9.76 2.32
CA LEU A 113 -5.00 9.29 1.53
C LEU A 113 -4.49 8.49 0.33
N ILE A 114 -4.81 7.19 0.28
CA ILE A 114 -4.24 6.26 -0.70
C ILE A 114 -5.17 6.04 -1.91
N VAL A 115 -6.50 6.06 -1.71
CA VAL A 115 -7.49 5.93 -2.80
C VAL A 115 -8.76 6.72 -2.44
N GLY A 116 -9.24 7.55 -3.37
CA GLY A 116 -10.44 8.37 -3.20
C GLY A 116 -11.75 7.60 -3.35
N ARG A 117 -12.68 7.87 -2.41
CA ARG A 117 -14.13 7.54 -2.32
C ARG A 117 -14.63 6.34 -3.13
N CYS A 118 -14.94 5.25 -2.43
CA CYS A 118 -15.93 4.29 -2.89
C CYS A 118 -17.23 4.56 -2.11
N ALA A 119 -18.23 5.17 -2.75
CA ALA A 119 -19.58 5.24 -2.19
C ALA A 119 -20.33 3.98 -2.62
N SER A 120 -20.67 3.10 -1.67
CA SER A 120 -21.48 1.92 -1.98
C SER A 120 -22.94 2.28 -1.74
N PHE A 121 -23.68 2.59 -2.81
CA PHE A 121 -25.14 2.64 -2.78
C PHE A 121 -25.66 1.22 -2.97
N THR A 122 -26.21 0.61 -1.93
CA THR A 122 -26.91 -0.67 -2.06
C THR A 122 -28.39 -0.34 -2.22
N LEU A 123 -28.94 -0.49 -3.44
CA LEU A 123 -30.38 -0.42 -3.71
C LEU A 123 -31.09 -1.67 -3.18
#